data_AF-A0A933CHJ4-F1
#
_entry.id   AF-A0A933CHJ4-F1
#
_cell.length_a   1.000
_cell.length_b   1.000
_cell.length_c   1.000
_cell.angle_alpha   90.00
_cell.angle_beta   90.00
_cell.angle_gamma   90.00
#
_symmetry.space_group_name_H-M   'P 1'
#
loop_
_entity.id
_entity.type
_entity.pdbx_description
1 polymer ?
#
loop_
_entity_poly.entity_id
_entity_poly.type
_entity_poly.pdbx_seq_one_letter_code
_entity_poly.pdbx_strand_id
1 'polypeptide(L)'
;MADHIDSCYLLIVKFSLNEPPTCHPYFVDLLDCLDFATFDSGPGQMMLKEREFYPAMGNGFHQQRNVTLAEKIEALFRLLENGEQRLFRNRASALERFRRLIEEYRQGPDHLVNQESLHLIP
;
A
#
# COMPACT_ATOMS: atom_id res chain seq x y z
N MET A 1 -10.86 -28.81 -11.07
CA MET A 1 -9.63 -28.04 -11.37
C MET A 1 -9.94 -26.61 -11.00
N ALA A 2 -9.17 -26.00 -10.10
CA ALA A 2 -9.35 -24.58 -9.80
C ALA A 2 -8.75 -23.78 -10.96
N ASP A 3 -9.47 -22.78 -11.46
CA ASP A 3 -8.96 -21.88 -12.49
C ASP A 3 -7.70 -21.18 -11.98
N HIS A 4 -6.58 -21.36 -12.68
CA HIS A 4 -5.32 -20.72 -12.34
C HIS A 4 -5.31 -19.31 -12.95
N ILE A 5 -5.16 -18.29 -12.11
CA ILE A 5 -4.98 -16.90 -12.57
C ILE A 5 -3.54 -16.79 -13.10
N ASP A 6 -3.39 -16.60 -14.40
CA ASP A 6 -2.09 -16.49 -15.07
C ASP A 6 -1.65 -15.03 -15.34
N SER A 7 -2.60 -14.11 -15.25
CA SER A 7 -2.45 -12.69 -15.57
C SER A 7 -3.45 -11.85 -14.80
N CYS A 8 -3.07 -10.62 -14.44
CA CYS A 8 -3.95 -9.66 -13.79
C CYS A 8 -3.74 -8.27 -14.39
N TYR A 9 -4.55 -7.93 -15.38
CA TYR A 9 -4.37 -6.67 -16.11
C TYR A 9 -4.97 -5.46 -15.38
N LEU A 10 -4.20 -4.38 -15.31
CA LEU A 10 -4.61 -3.09 -14.79
C LEU A 10 -4.56 -2.03 -15.89
N LEU A 11 -5.66 -1.28 -16.01
CA LEU A 11 -5.70 -0.02 -16.77
C LEU A 11 -5.63 1.14 -15.79
N ILE A 12 -4.56 1.92 -15.88
CA ILE A 12 -4.32 3.09 -15.03
C ILE A 12 -4.37 4.32 -15.94
N VAL A 13 -5.22 5.29 -15.61
CA VAL A 13 -5.31 6.54 -16.37
C VAL A 13 -4.79 7.68 -15.51
N LYS A 14 -3.61 8.21 -15.84
CA LYS A 14 -2.98 9.30 -15.11
C LYS A 14 -3.29 10.63 -15.79
N PHE A 15 -3.94 11.52 -15.05
CA PHE A 15 -4.19 12.90 -15.46
C PHE A 15 -3.14 13.83 -14.85
N SER A 16 -2.56 14.71 -15.67
CA SER A 16 -1.73 15.83 -15.21
C SER A 16 -2.51 17.12 -15.47
N LEU A 17 -2.79 17.87 -14.41
CA LEU A 17 -3.56 19.12 -14.48
C LEU A 17 -2.68 20.35 -14.80
N ASN A 18 -1.61 20.15 -15.57
CA ASN A 18 -0.79 21.26 -16.08
C ASN A 18 -1.55 22.03 -17.18
N GLU A 19 -1.02 23.14 -17.67
CA GLU A 19 -1.58 23.86 -18.83
C GLU A 19 -0.71 23.58 -20.08
N PRO A 20 -1.16 22.81 -21.08
CA PRO A 20 -2.46 22.12 -21.18
C PRO A 20 -2.53 20.81 -20.36
N PRO A 21 -3.73 20.36 -19.96
CA PRO A 21 -3.88 19.11 -19.22
C PRO A 21 -3.49 17.92 -20.10
N THR A 22 -2.80 16.95 -19.51
CA THR A 22 -2.37 15.74 -20.23
C THR A 22 -2.98 14.49 -19.61
N CYS A 23 -3.20 13.47 -20.45
CA CYS A 23 -3.71 12.17 -20.05
C CYS A 23 -2.75 11.08 -20.55
N HIS A 24 -2.32 10.21 -19.65
CA HIS A 24 -1.40 9.12 -19.95
C HIS A 24 -1.99 7.79 -19.45
N PRO A 25 -2.50 6.93 -20.36
CA PRO A 25 -2.95 5.59 -20.00
C PRO A 25 -1.75 4.64 -19.87
N TYR A 26 -1.81 3.73 -18.89
CA TYR A 26 -0.90 2.61 -18.71
C TYR A 26 -1.74 1.33 -18.66
N PHE A 27 -1.36 0.33 -19.47
CA PHE A 27 -1.97 -0.99 -19.44
C PHE A 27 -0.89 -2.02 -19.13
N VAL A 28 -0.99 -2.67 -17.99
CA VAL A 28 0.06 -3.55 -17.45
C VAL A 28 -0.51 -4.83 -16.88
N ASP A 29 0.25 -5.93 -16.95
CA ASP A 29 0.01 -7.08 -16.09
C ASP A 29 0.64 -6.79 -14.72
N LEU A 30 -0.19 -6.73 -13.69
CA LEU A 30 0.24 -6.51 -12.31
C LEU A 30 1.26 -7.56 -11.86
N LEU A 31 1.14 -8.79 -12.35
CA LEU A 31 2.08 -9.87 -12.01
C LEU A 31 3.47 -9.65 -12.61
N ASP A 32 3.60 -8.86 -13.69
CA ASP A 32 4.88 -8.41 -14.25
C ASP A 32 5.41 -7.12 -13.59
N CYS A 33 4.61 -6.50 -12.72
CA CYS A 33 4.89 -5.22 -12.08
C CYS A 33 4.95 -5.33 -10.54
N LEU A 34 5.18 -6.53 -10.00
CA LEU A 34 5.19 -6.78 -8.54
C LEU A 34 6.27 -5.99 -7.80
N ASP A 35 7.35 -5.58 -8.46
CA ASP A 35 8.37 -4.69 -7.87
C ASP A 35 7.78 -3.34 -7.44
N PHE A 36 6.75 -2.89 -8.16
CA PHE A 36 6.01 -1.67 -7.87
C PHE A 36 4.79 -1.91 -6.98
N ALA A 37 4.62 -3.10 -6.41
CA ALA A 37 3.52 -3.43 -5.51
C ALA A 37 4.00 -3.61 -4.06
N THR A 38 3.07 -3.50 -3.09
CA THR A 38 3.31 -3.77 -1.67
C THR A 38 2.05 -4.32 -0.99
N PHE A 39 2.22 -5.11 0.08
CA PHE A 39 1.16 -5.67 0.93
C PHE A 39 1.21 -5.09 2.36
N ASP A 40 1.49 -3.80 2.51
CA ASP A 40 1.68 -3.15 3.82
C ASP A 40 0.47 -2.33 4.31
N SER A 41 -0.63 -2.37 3.57
CA SER A 41 -1.72 -1.39 3.69
C SER A 41 -2.93 -1.92 4.45
N GLY A 42 -2.95 -3.22 4.74
CA GLY A 42 -4.02 -3.92 5.44
C GLY A 42 -4.07 -5.40 5.03
N PRO A 43 -4.77 -6.25 5.79
CA PRO A 43 -4.91 -7.67 5.44
C PRO A 43 -5.52 -7.83 4.05
N GLY A 44 -4.80 -8.51 3.14
CA GLY A 44 -5.27 -8.80 1.79
C GLY A 44 -5.27 -7.63 0.81
N GLN A 45 -4.70 -6.47 1.17
CA GLN A 45 -4.63 -5.31 0.28
C GLN A 45 -3.26 -5.20 -0.38
N MET A 46 -3.25 -5.13 -1.72
CA MET A 46 -2.07 -4.77 -2.50
C MET A 46 -2.17 -3.30 -2.93
N MET A 47 -1.10 -2.54 -2.73
CA MET A 47 -1.00 -1.14 -3.17
C MET A 47 0.12 -0.96 -4.18
N LEU A 48 -0.09 -0.03 -5.11
CA LEU A 48 0.90 0.38 -6.11
C LEU A 48 1.79 1.49 -5.54
N LYS A 49 3.11 1.33 -5.67
CA LYS A 49 4.13 2.35 -5.38
C LYS A 49 4.20 3.35 -6.53
N GLU A 50 3.18 4.19 -6.65
CA GLU A 50 3.02 5.13 -7.76
C GLU A 50 4.25 6.01 -8.05
N ARG A 51 4.96 6.43 -7.00
CA ARG A 51 6.18 7.25 -7.10
C ARG A 51 7.31 6.54 -7.84
N GLU A 52 7.38 5.23 -7.77
CA GLU A 52 8.38 4.39 -8.44
C GLU A 52 7.86 3.89 -9.79
N PHE A 53 6.57 3.55 -9.84
CA PHE A 53 5.91 3.00 -11.02
C PHE A 53 5.94 3.96 -12.22
N TYR A 54 5.42 5.18 -12.08
CA TYR A 54 5.27 6.07 -13.24
C TYR A 54 6.60 6.47 -13.89
N PRO A 55 7.66 6.82 -13.14
CA PRO A 55 8.98 7.08 -13.73
C PRO A 55 9.56 5.85 -14.42
N ALA A 56 9.42 4.65 -13.85
CA ALA A 56 9.90 3.42 -14.48
C ALA A 56 9.23 3.18 -15.83
N MET A 57 7.90 3.28 -15.87
CA MET A 57 7.13 3.14 -17.11
C MET A 57 7.49 4.20 -18.16
N GLY A 58 7.75 5.44 -17.74
CA GLY A 58 8.16 6.53 -18.63
C GLY A 58 9.57 6.34 -19.23
N ASN A 59 10.46 5.65 -18.52
CA ASN A 59 11.84 5.37 -18.96
C ASN A 59 11.97 4.09 -19.80
N GLY A 60 10.84 3.54 -20.26
CA GLY A 60 10.83 2.34 -21.09
C GLY A 60 11.00 1.05 -20.31
N PHE A 61 10.46 0.96 -19.08
CA PHE A 61 10.40 -0.29 -18.33
C PHE A 61 9.92 -1.43 -19.25
N HIS A 62 10.80 -2.40 -19.46
CA HIS A 62 10.49 -3.59 -20.20
C HIS A 62 9.88 -4.59 -19.22
N GLN A 63 8.62 -4.96 -19.46
CA GLN A 63 8.01 -6.13 -18.82
C GLN A 63 8.99 -7.29 -18.86
N GLN A 64 9.12 -8.04 -17.77
CA GLN A 64 10.03 -9.18 -17.70
C GLN A 64 9.63 -10.18 -18.78
N ARG A 65 10.39 -10.22 -19.88
CA ARG A 65 10.16 -11.17 -20.96
C ARG A 65 10.64 -12.54 -20.47
N ASN A 66 9.78 -13.54 -20.60
CA ASN A 66 10.04 -14.96 -20.31
C ASN A 66 10.00 -15.36 -18.82
N VAL A 67 9.12 -14.77 -18.01
CA VAL A 67 8.81 -15.28 -16.67
C VAL A 67 7.72 -16.35 -16.76
N THR A 68 7.95 -17.49 -16.14
CA THR A 68 6.96 -18.56 -16.03
C THR A 68 5.87 -18.21 -15.01
N LEU A 69 4.71 -18.85 -15.12
CA LEU A 69 3.64 -18.68 -14.12
C LEU A 69 4.10 -19.08 -12.71
N ALA A 70 4.94 -20.11 -12.60
CA ALA A 70 5.49 -20.54 -11.31
C ALA A 70 6.33 -19.44 -10.65
N GLU A 71 7.20 -18.78 -11.42
CA GLU A 71 8.01 -17.66 -10.94
C GLU A 71 7.15 -16.45 -10.54
N LYS A 72 6.07 -16.15 -11.28
CA LYS A 72 5.10 -15.11 -10.90
C LYS A 72 4.43 -15.41 -9.57
N ILE A 73 4.00 -16.67 -9.36
CA ILE A 73 3.38 -17.12 -8.11
C ILE A 73 4.38 -17.03 -6.95
N GLU A 74 5.62 -17.46 -7.15
CA GLU A 74 6.68 -17.33 -6.13
C GLU A 74 6.93 -15.87 -5.77
N ALA A 75 7.03 -14.98 -6.76
CA ALA A 75 7.23 -13.55 -6.54
C ALA A 75 6.07 -12.95 -5.74
N LEU A 76 4.82 -13.31 -6.07
CA LEU A 76 3.63 -12.88 -5.36
C LEU A 76 3.63 -13.36 -3.90
N PHE A 77 3.97 -14.63 -3.67
CA PHE A 77 4.05 -15.20 -2.33
C PHE A 77 5.13 -14.52 -1.50
N ARG A 78 6.33 -14.29 -2.06
CA ARG A 78 7.41 -13.55 -1.40
C ARG A 78 6.97 -12.12 -1.06
N LEU A 79 6.22 -11.45 -1.95
CA LEU A 79 5.71 -10.12 -1.69
C LEU A 79 4.73 -10.12 -0.49
N LEU A 80 3.84 -11.10 -0.42
CA LEU A 80 2.91 -11.29 0.69
C LEU A 80 3.65 -11.57 2.00
N GLU A 81 4.56 -12.53 2.01
CA GLU A 81 5.35 -12.91 3.20
C GLU A 81 6.12 -11.70 3.76
N ASN A 82 6.79 -10.96 2.88
CA ASN A 82 7.51 -9.74 3.26
C ASN A 82 6.56 -8.65 3.79
N GLY A 83 5.37 -8.52 3.20
CA GLY A 83 4.32 -7.59 3.64
C GLY A 83 3.86 -7.88 5.06
N GLU A 84 3.50 -9.14 5.34
CA GLU A 84 3.09 -9.59 6.68
C GLU A 84 4.19 -9.35 7.72
N GLN A 85 5.45 -9.68 7.41
CA GLN A 85 6.58 -9.42 8.31
C GLN A 85 6.79 -7.92 8.58
N ARG A 86 6.63 -7.05 7.57
CA ARG A 86 6.69 -5.60 7.76
C ARG A 86 5.52 -5.10 8.59
N LEU A 87 4.30 -5.58 8.32
CA LEU A 87 3.09 -5.19 9.04
C LEU A 87 3.20 -5.53 10.53
N PHE A 88 3.68 -6.73 10.86
CA PHE A 88 3.92 -7.15 12.24
C PHE A 88 4.92 -6.22 12.94
N ARG A 89 6.08 -5.95 12.31
CA ARG A 89 7.08 -5.03 12.85
C ARG A 89 6.54 -3.61 13.04
N ASN A 90 5.80 -3.10 12.06
CA ASN A 90 5.20 -1.76 12.13
C ASN A 90 4.17 -1.67 13.26
N ARG A 91 3.35 -2.71 13.46
CA ARG A 91 2.40 -2.79 14.57
C ARG A 91 3.10 -2.82 15.92
N ALA A 92 4.17 -3.59 16.06
CA ALA A 92 4.97 -3.62 17.29
C ALA A 92 5.56 -2.24 17.61
N SER A 93 6.21 -1.60 16.63
CA SER A 93 6.77 -0.25 16.78
C SER A 93 5.72 0.81 17.11
N ALA A 94 4.54 0.73 16.49
CA ALA A 94 3.42 1.63 16.78
C ALA A 94 2.93 1.46 18.22
N LEU A 95 2.82 0.23 18.72
CA LEU A 95 2.43 -0.05 20.10
C LEU A 95 3.43 0.54 21.11
N GLU A 96 4.74 0.37 20.88
CA GLU A 96 5.75 0.97 21.77
C GLU A 96 5.69 2.50 21.75
N ARG A 97 5.50 3.11 20.58
CA ARG A 97 5.30 4.55 20.46
C ARG A 97 4.07 5.00 21.26
N PHE A 98 2.95 4.29 21.16
CA PHE A 98 1.75 4.63 21.92
C PHE A 98 1.93 4.49 23.42
N ARG A 99 2.62 3.46 23.89
CA ARG A 99 2.97 3.32 25.31
C ARG A 99 3.76 4.52 25.82
N ARG A 100 4.75 4.96 25.04
CA ARG A 100 5.54 6.15 25.39
C ARG A 100 4.69 7.41 25.44
N LEU A 101 3.82 7.64 24.45
CA LEU A 101 2.92 8.79 24.43
C LEU A 101 1.94 8.79 25.62
N ILE A 102 1.45 7.62 26.03
CA ILE A 102 0.59 7.48 27.22
C ILE A 102 1.36 7.83 28.48
N GLU A 103 2.61 7.37 28.61
CA GLU A 103 3.45 7.68 29.77
C GLU A 103 3.80 9.18 29.84
N GLU A 104 4.16 9.79 28.71
CA GLU A 104 4.38 11.23 28.61
C GLU A 104 3.12 12.02 28.99
N TYR A 105 1.93 11.58 28.56
CA TYR A 105 0.67 12.19 28.94
C TYR A 105 0.38 12.08 30.45
N ARG A 106 0.67 10.91 31.06
CA ARG A 106 0.49 10.68 32.51
C ARG A 106 1.38 11.54 33.39
N GLN A 107 2.54 11.95 32.89
CA GLN A 107 3.45 12.85 33.60
C GLN A 107 3.08 14.34 33.45
N GLY A 108 2.14 14.64 32.56
CA GLY A 108 1.58 15.98 32.39
C GLY A 108 0.56 16.35 33.48
N PRO A 109 0.05 17.59 33.45
CA PRO A 109 -1.03 18.01 34.34
C PRO A 109 -2.28 17.16 34.11
N ASP A 110 -2.93 16.76 35.20
CA ASP A 110 -4.18 15.99 35.13
C ASP A 110 -5.28 16.82 34.45
N HIS A 111 -5.68 16.38 33.26
CA HIS A 111 -6.79 16.97 32.54
C HIS A 111 -8.07 16.25 32.93
N LEU A 112 -8.88 16.87 33.79
CA LEU A 112 -10.23 16.40 34.07
C LEU A 112 -11.10 16.51 32.81
N VAL A 113 -11.56 15.38 32.30
CA VAL A 113 -12.53 15.34 31.21
C VAL A 113 -13.91 15.63 31.80
N ASN A 114 -14.39 16.87 31.66
CA ASN A 114 -15.77 17.24 32.01
C ASN A 114 -16.68 17.11 30.78
N GLN A 115 -17.67 16.22 30.86
CA GLN A 115 -18.67 15.95 29.82
C GLN A 115 -20.07 16.53 30.13
N GLU A 116 -20.21 17.33 31.20
CA GLU A 116 -21.49 17.89 31.65
C GLU A 116 -22.14 18.83 30.62
N SER A 117 -21.38 19.34 29.65
CA SER A 117 -21.88 20.17 28.55
C SER A 117 -22.24 19.41 27.26
N LEU A 118 -22.10 18.07 27.23
CA LEU A 118 -22.43 17.24 26.07
C LEU A 118 -23.93 16.89 25.96
N HIS A 119 -24.81 17.76 26.46
CA HIS A 119 -26.23 17.63 26.19
C HIS A 119 -26.52 18.08 24.75
N LEU A 120 -26.87 17.14 23.88
CA LEU A 120 -27.57 17.46 22.64
C LEU A 120 -28.91 18.08 23.07
N ILE A 121 -29.06 19.38 22.80
CA ILE A 121 -30.34 20.08 22.98
C ILE A 121 -31.38 19.29 22.15
N PRO A 122 -32.52 18.88 22.75
CA PRO A 122 -33.55 18.12 22.05
C PRO A 122 -34.19 18.90 20.89
#